data_AF-E6LYC0-F1
#
_entry.id   AF-E6LYC0-F1
#
_cell.length_a   1.000
_cell.length_b   1.000
_cell.length_c   1.000
_cell.angle_alpha   90.00
_cell.angle_beta   90.00
_cell.angle_gamma   90.00
#
_symmetry.space_group_name_H-M   'P 1'
#
loop_
_entity.id
_entity.type
_entity.pdbx_description
1 polymer ?
#
loop_
_entity_poly.entity_id
_entity_poly.type
_entity_poly.pdbx_seq_one_letter_code
_entity_poly.pdbx_strand_id
1 'polypeptide(L)' 'MVFDRLRDDSGVSRWAVISDIGLKLGVSRESLRRWVNQAEIDQGERSGVTREESAEIRRLCKENAELRRT' A
#
# COMPACT_ATOMS: atom_id res chain seq x y z
N MET A 1 5.69 12.51 -5.32
CA MET A 1 6.48 12.71 -4.08
C MET A 1 7.30 11.48 -3.62
N VAL A 2 6.82 10.23 -3.54
CA VAL A 2 7.74 9.06 -3.38
C VAL A 2 8.00 8.38 -4.71
N PHE A 3 6.94 8.07 -5.46
CA PHE A 3 7.02 7.45 -6.80
C PHE A 3 7.75 8.31 -7.82
N ASP A 4 7.57 9.63 -7.74
CA ASP A 4 8.24 10.63 -8.57
C ASP A 4 9.77 10.58 -8.40
N ARG A 5 10.24 10.55 -7.16
CA ARG A 5 11.66 10.42 -6.81
C ARG A 5 12.22 9.05 -7.20
N LEU A 6 11.43 7.98 -7.06
CA LEU A 6 11.83 6.63 -7.46
C LEU A 6 12.01 6.49 -8.98
N ARG A 7 11.37 7.38 -9.76
CA ARG A 7 11.42 7.41 -11.22
C ARG A 7 12.53 8.35 -11.74
N ASP A 8 12.84 9.40 -10.99
CA ASP A 8 13.88 10.41 -11.28
C ASP A 8 15.29 9.96 -10.83
N ASP A 9 15.43 9.34 -9.66
CA ASP A 9 16.70 8.83 -9.13
C ASP A 9 16.93 7.37 -9.55
N SER A 10 17.31 7.13 -10.81
CA SER A 10 17.64 5.79 -11.32
C SER A 10 18.87 5.13 -10.67
N GLY A 11 19.57 5.84 -9.77
CA GLY A 11 20.76 5.37 -9.04
C GLY A 11 20.60 5.25 -7.53
N VAL A 12 19.51 5.73 -6.93
CA VAL A 12 19.34 5.75 -5.47
C VAL A 12 18.42 4.61 -5.05
N SER A 13 18.90 3.78 -4.12
CA SER A 13 18.12 2.64 -3.64
C SER A 13 16.75 3.09 -3.10
N ARG A 14 15.68 2.37 -3.46
CA ARG A 14 14.31 2.56 -2.95
C ARG A 14 14.29 2.74 -1.43
N TRP A 15 15.19 2.07 -0.73
CA TRP A 15 15.36 2.19 0.72
C TRP A 15 15.74 3.61 1.15
N ALA A 16 16.69 4.24 0.48
CA ALA A 16 17.17 5.58 0.81
C ALA A 16 16.09 6.63 0.53
N VAL A 17 15.34 6.49 -0.56
CA VAL A 17 14.19 7.35 -0.88
C VAL A 17 13.11 7.27 0.20
N ILE A 18 12.74 6.05 0.63
CA ILE A 18 11.73 5.85 1.68
C ILE A 18 12.24 6.37 3.04
N SER A 19 13.51 6.18 3.36
CA SER A 19 14.10 6.70 4.61
C SER A 19 14.13 8.23 4.64
N ASP A 20 14.56 8.88 3.57
CA ASP A 20 14.61 10.34 3.45
C ASP A 20 13.22 10.97 3.55
N ILE A 21 12.25 10.41 2.82
CA ILE A 21 10.89 10.94 2.82
C ILE A 21 10.19 10.63 4.16
N GLY A 22 10.44 9.47 4.76
CA GLY A 22 9.94 9.14 6.09
C GLY A 22 10.41 10.16 7.13
N LEU A 23 11.69 10.52 7.10
CA LEU A 23 12.26 11.54 7.98
C LEU A 23 11.63 12.92 7.73
N LYS A 24 11.48 13.33 6.46
CA LYS A 24 10.86 14.61 6.09
C LYS A 24 9.39 14.73 6.50
N LEU A 25 8.66 13.62 6.48
CA LEU A 25 7.24 13.58 6.86
C LEU A 25 7.03 13.25 8.35
N GLY A 26 8.09 12.99 9.12
CA GLY A 26 7.99 12.61 10.52
C GLY A 26 7.34 11.23 10.76
N VAL A 27 7.32 10.37 9.75
CA VAL A 27 6.74 9.01 9.82
C VAL A 27 7.83 7.95 9.82
N SER A 28 7.59 6.84 10.53
CA SER A 28 8.52 5.72 10.49
C SER A 28 8.68 5.20 9.06
N ARG A 29 9.93 4.95 8.66
CA ARG A 29 10.32 4.32 7.40
C ARG A 29 9.51 3.05 7.10
N GLU A 30 9.21 2.25 8.11
CA GLU A 30 8.45 1.00 7.93
C GLU A 30 6.98 1.27 7.58
N SER A 31 6.39 2.32 8.15
CA SER A 31 5.02 2.73 7.84
C SER A 31 4.94 3.23 6.39
N LEU A 32 5.88 4.08 6.01
CA LEU A 32 5.95 4.60 4.64
C LEU A 32 6.20 3.46 3.63
N ARG A 33 7.08 2.50 3.94
CA ARG A 33 7.31 1.32 3.09
C ARG A 33 6.03 0.51 2.89
N ARG A 34 5.25 0.28 3.95
CA ARG A 34 3.97 -0.45 3.85
C ARG A 34 2.98 0.29 2.97
N TRP A 35 2.89 1.61 3.10
CA TRP A 35 1.99 2.42 2.26
C TRP A 35 2.42 2.45 0.81
N VAL A 36 3.73 2.56 0.52
CA VAL A 36 4.27 2.49 -0.84
C VAL A 36 3.95 1.13 -1.46
N ASN A 37 4.22 0.03 -0.75
CA ASN A 37 3.90 -1.30 -1.23
C ASN A 37 2.40 -1.49 -1.48
N GLN A 38 1.53 -0.97 -0.60
CA GLN A 38 0.08 -1.05 -0.78
C GLN A 38 -0.37 -0.23 -1.99
N ALA A 39 0.19 0.96 -2.20
CA ALA A 39 -0.11 1.78 -3.37
C ALA A 39 0.37 1.14 -4.68
N GLU A 40 1.49 0.41 -4.68
CA GLU A 40 1.92 -0.40 -5.84
C GLU A 40 0.94 -1.53 -6.15
N ILE A 41 0.39 -2.17 -5.12
CA ILE A 41 -0.63 -3.22 -5.26
C ILE A 41 -1.92 -2.61 -5.81
N ASP A 42 -2.37 -1.49 -5.24
CA ASP A 42 -3.59 -0.79 -5.69
C ASP A 42 -3.46 -0.25 -7.12
N GLN A 43 -2.23 0.01 -7.61
CA GLN A 43 -1.95 0.41 -9.00
C GLN A 43 -1.76 -0.77 -9.96
N GLY A 44 -1.75 -2.01 -9.46
CA GLY A 44 -1.52 -3.21 -10.27
C GLY A 44 -0.04 -3.47 -10.61
N GLU A 45 0.88 -2.66 -10.10
CA GLU A 45 2.33 -2.79 -10.34
C GLU A 45 2.96 -3.94 -9.54
N ARG A 46 2.23 -4.47 -8.54
CA ARG A 46 2.66 -5.60 -7.71
C ARG A 46 1.47 -6.50 -7.38
N SER A 47 1.66 -7.82 -7.47
CA SER A 47 0.67 -8.78 -6.98
C SER A 47 0.46 -8.66 -5.47
N GLY A 48 -0.79 -8.53 -5.07
CA GLY A 48 -1.25 -8.47 -3.69
C GLY A 48 -2.75 -8.21 -3.66
N VAL A 49 -3.36 -8.29 -2.47
CA VAL A 49 -4.78 -7.96 -2.32
C VAL A 49 -4.91 -6.44 -2.27
N THR A 50 -5.65 -5.88 -3.22
CA THR A 50 -5.95 -4.45 -3.22
C THR A 50 -6.82 -4.09 -2.03
N ARG A 51 -6.84 -2.80 -1.69
CA ARG A 51 -7.75 -2.30 -0.66
C ARG A 51 -9.21 -2.51 -1.03
N GLU A 52 -9.53 -2.41 -2.32
CA GLU A 52 -10.87 -2.63 -2.86
C GLU A 52 -11.30 -4.09 -2.70
N GLU A 53 -10.46 -5.04 -3.09
CA GLU A 53 -10.70 -6.47 -2.88
C GLU A 53 -10.85 -6.82 -1.39
N SER A 54 -10.02 -6.22 -0.52
CA SER A 54 -10.14 -6.42 0.93
C SER A 54 -11.45 -5.88 1.51
N ALA A 55 -11.95 -4.77 0.96
CA ALA A 55 -13.23 -4.18 1.37
C ALA A 55 -14.41 -5.05 0.90
N GLU A 56 -14.34 -5.57 -0.32
CA GLU A 56 -15.34 -6.47 -0.89
C GLU A 56 -15.41 -7.78 -0.11
N ILE A 57 -14.27 -8.39 0.23
CA ILE A 57 -14.23 -9.60 1.08
C ILE A 57 -14.96 -9.36 2.41
N ARG A 58 -14.74 -8.20 3.05
CA ARG A 58 -15.41 -7.88 4.32
C ARG A 58 -16.92 -7.71 4.15
N ARG A 59 -17.35 -7.05 3.06
CA ARG A 59 -18.75 -6.89 2.73
C ARG A 59 -19.41 -8.25 2.49
N LEU A 60 -18.82 -9.08 1.63
CA LEU A 60 -19.30 -10.42 1.33
C LEU A 60 -19.32 -11.33 2.57
N CYS A 61 -18.32 -11.24 3.45
CA CYS A 61 -18.32 -11.96 4.72
C CYS A 61 -19.50 -11.54 5.61
N LYS A 62 -19.84 -10.25 5.63
CA LYS A 62 -20.99 -9.75 6.38
C LYS A 62 -22.31 -10.27 5.78
N GLU A 63 -22.49 -10.13 4.47
CA GLU A 63 -23.69 -10.62 3.77
C GLU A 63 -23.87 -12.14 3.94
N ASN A 64 -22.80 -12.94 3.84
CA ASN A 64 -22.85 -14.38 4.10
C ASN A 64 -23.23 -14.72 5.55
N ALA A 65 -22.73 -13.96 6.53
CA ALA A 65 -23.06 -14.19 7.93
C ALA A 65 -24.54 -13.88 8.21
N GLU A 66 -25.11 -12.88 7.54
CA GLU A 66 -26.53 -12.53 7.62
C GLU A 66 -27.41 -13.59 6.94
N LEU A 67 -27.02 -14.04 5.74
CA LEU A 67 -27.73 -15.12 5.02
C LEU A 67 -27.72 -16.44 5.78
N ARG A 68 -26.61 -16.80 6.45
CA ARG A 68 -26.49 -18.04 7.26
C ARG A 68 -27.29 -18.03 8.56
N ARG A 69 -27.76 -16.86 9.01
CA ARG A 69 -28.59 -16.72 10.21
C ARG A 69 -30.09 -16.74 9.92
N THR A 70 -30.47 -16.73 8.63
CA THR A 70 -31.84 -16.85 8.16
C THR A 70 -32.10 -18.28 7.73
#